data_AF-R6LX49-F1
#
_entry.id   AF-R6LX49-F1
#
_cell.length_a   1.000
_cell.length_b   1.000
_cell.length_c   1.000
_cell.angle_alpha   90.00
_cell.angle_beta   90.00
_cell.angle_gamma   90.00
#
_symmetry.space_group_name_H-M   'P 1'
#
loop_
_entity.id
_entity.type
_entity.pdbx_description
1 polymer ?
#
loop_
_entity_poly.entity_id
_entity_poly.type
_entity_poly.pdbx_seq_one_letter_code
_entity_poly.pdbx_strand_id
1 'polypeptide(L)'
;MDSRDRAAILLAGLPKLNSTLTLQIHEPLRQRIVMNYNLEGLTKDEGKTYILEKLKGAGCNQTIFEDAAIEAILNAADGTPRLINKYCNASMKDMCKTKDLAGRICHEEESGSQEVRRFLLL
;
A
#
# COMPACT_ATOMS: atom_id res chain seq x y z
N MET A 1 3.69 21.13 41.02
CA MET A 1 4.04 21.07 39.58
C MET A 1 4.68 19.71 39.34
N ASP A 2 3.95 18.69 38.87
CA ASP A 2 4.60 17.40 38.50
C ASP A 2 3.70 16.46 37.65
N SER A 3 2.80 17.00 36.83
CA SER A 3 2.02 16.20 35.89
C SER A 3 2.60 16.34 34.48
N ARG A 4 3.73 15.65 34.22
CA ARG A 4 4.24 15.44 32.87
C ARG A 4 4.04 13.97 32.53
N ASP A 5 3.29 13.69 31.47
CA ASP A 5 3.17 12.34 30.92
C ASP A 5 4.56 11.82 30.54
N ARG A 6 5.10 10.88 31.32
CA ARG A 6 6.50 10.43 31.18
C ARG A 6 6.69 9.33 30.13
N ALA A 7 5.61 8.73 29.62
CA ALA A 7 5.69 7.68 28.62
C ALA A 7 4.40 7.60 27.78
N ALA A 8 4.56 7.59 26.46
CA ALA A 8 3.53 7.17 25.53
C ALA A 8 3.87 5.76 25.04
N ILE A 9 2.89 4.84 25.09
CA ILE A 9 3.06 3.46 24.62
C ILE A 9 2.19 3.30 23.37
N LEU A 10 2.84 3.01 22.24
CA LEU A 10 2.17 2.65 20.99
C LEU A 10 2.21 1.13 20.82
N LEU A 11 1.04 0.50 20.81
CA LEU A 11 0.89 -0.93 20.55
C LEU A 11 0.46 -1.12 19.10
N ALA A 12 1.32 -1.73 18.29
CA ALA A 12 1.03 -2.08 16.90
C ALA A 12 1.20 -3.59 16.71
N GLY A 13 0.26 -4.22 16.01
CA GLY A 13 0.28 -5.66 15.81
C GLY A 13 -0.83 -6.15 14.90
N LEU A 14 -0.93 -7.48 14.79
CA LEU A 14 -1.99 -8.13 14.04
C LEU A 14 -3.36 -7.95 14.72
N PRO A 15 -4.48 -8.11 13.99
CA PRO A 15 -5.84 -8.02 14.56
C PRO A 15 -6.06 -8.92 15.78
N LYS A 16 -5.31 -10.03 15.86
CA LYS A 16 -5.30 -10.94 17.01
C LYS A 16 -4.94 -10.25 18.33
N LEU A 17 -4.07 -9.23 18.29
CA LEU A 17 -3.72 -8.45 19.47
C LEU A 17 -4.95 -7.74 20.04
N ASN A 18 -5.78 -7.15 19.19
CA ASN A 18 -7.02 -6.49 19.60
C ASN A 18 -8.01 -7.50 20.22
N SER A 19 -8.11 -8.70 19.64
CA SER A 19 -8.91 -9.79 20.22
C SER A 19 -8.40 -10.23 21.59
N THR A 20 -7.08 -10.34 21.78
CA THR A 20 -6.48 -10.66 23.07
C THR A 20 -6.71 -9.54 24.10
N LEU A 21 -6.58 -8.27 23.71
CA LEU A 21 -6.85 -7.12 24.59
C LEU A 21 -8.32 -7.01 25.01
N THR A 22 -9.23 -7.64 24.25
CA THR A 22 -10.67 -7.67 24.55
C THR A 22 -11.05 -8.76 25.55
N LEU A 23 -10.13 -9.64 25.94
CA LEU A 23 -10.37 -10.64 26.98
C LEU A 23 -10.57 -9.97 28.35
N GLN A 24 -11.51 -10.47 29.15
CA GLN A 24 -11.84 -9.92 30.48
C GLN A 24 -10.63 -9.80 31.42
N ILE A 25 -9.63 -10.67 31.27
CA ILE A 25 -8.39 -10.63 32.05
C ILE A 25 -7.54 -9.37 31.78
N HIS A 26 -7.71 -8.74 30.61
CA HIS A 26 -6.99 -7.54 30.19
C HIS A 26 -7.85 -6.27 30.24
N GLU A 27 -9.06 -6.34 30.81
CA GLU A 27 -9.99 -5.21 30.96
C GLU A 27 -9.34 -3.97 31.62
N PRO A 28 -8.53 -4.08 32.70
CA PRO A 28 -7.88 -2.92 33.31
C PRO A 28 -6.84 -2.25 32.40
N LEU A 29 -6.21 -3.02 31.51
CA LEU A 29 -5.27 -2.49 30.53
C LEU A 29 -6.04 -1.79 29.41
N ARG A 30 -7.15 -2.38 28.95
CA ARG A 30 -8.02 -1.83 27.90
C ARG A 30 -8.59 -0.47 28.28
N GLN A 31 -9.01 -0.28 29.53
CA GLN A 31 -9.50 1.01 30.03
C GLN A 31 -8.44 2.14 30.01
N ARG A 32 -7.15 1.79 29.92
CA ARG A 32 -6.04 2.75 29.82
C ARG A 32 -5.64 3.07 28.38
N ILE A 33 -6.21 2.37 27.40
CA ILE A 33 -5.98 2.63 25.99
C ILE A 33 -6.91 3.77 25.58
N VAL A 34 -6.33 4.96 25.37
CA VAL A 34 -7.07 6.17 25.00
C VAL A 34 -7.56 6.12 23.55
N MET A 35 -6.76 5.52 22.66
CA MET A 35 -7.10 5.36 21.25
C MET A 35 -6.79 3.94 20.78
N ASN A 36 -7.78 3.30 20.15
CA ASN A 36 -7.64 2.03 19.48
C ASN A 36 -8.09 2.22 18.02
N TYR A 37 -7.22 1.90 17.07
CA TYR A 37 -7.51 2.06 15.65
C TYR A 37 -7.22 0.76 14.91
N ASN A 38 -8.21 0.28 14.16
CA ASN A 38 -8.06 -0.87 13.29
C ASN A 38 -7.87 -0.36 11.85
N LEU A 39 -6.70 -0.62 11.28
CA LEU A 39 -6.44 -0.30 9.87
C LEU A 39 -7.15 -1.34 9.00
N GLU A 40 -8.28 -0.95 8.43
CA GLU A 40 -8.98 -1.74 7.43
C GLU A 40 -8.32 -1.59 6.04
N GLY A 41 -8.74 -2.43 5.09
CA GLY A 41 -8.31 -2.28 3.70
C GLY A 41 -8.72 -0.92 3.13
N LEU A 42 -7.93 -0.43 2.18
CA LEU A 42 -8.27 0.75 1.39
C LEU A 42 -9.58 0.53 0.66
N THR A 43 -10.44 1.55 0.63
CA THR A 43 -11.60 1.56 -0.25
C THR A 43 -11.15 1.64 -1.72
N LYS A 44 -12.06 1.42 -2.67
CA LYS A 44 -11.74 1.50 -4.11
C LYS A 44 -11.24 2.89 -4.51
N ASP A 45 -11.83 3.94 -3.96
CA ASP A 45 -11.46 5.33 -4.24
C ASP A 45 -10.09 5.68 -3.64
N GLU A 46 -9.86 5.31 -2.38
CA GLU A 46 -8.56 5.47 -1.73
C GLU A 46 -7.48 4.63 -2.40
N GLY A 47 -7.82 3.43 -2.86
CA GLY A 47 -6.92 2.55 -3.59
C GLY A 47 -6.51 3.13 -4.94
N LYS A 48 -7.44 3.75 -5.68
CA LYS A 48 -7.12 4.47 -6.93
C LYS A 48 -6.18 5.64 -6.65
N THR A 49 -6.52 6.46 -5.66
CA THR A 49 -5.68 7.59 -5.23
C THR A 49 -4.30 7.13 -4.76
N TYR A 50 -4.23 6.02 -4.02
CA TYR A 50 -3.00 5.41 -3.53
C TYR A 50 -2.09 4.98 -4.69
N ILE A 51 -2.64 4.33 -5.72
CA ILE A 51 -1.87 3.92 -6.91
C ILE A 51 -1.35 5.16 -7.66
N LEU A 52 -2.20 6.17 -7.86
CA LEU A 52 -1.83 7.40 -8.58
C LEU A 52 -0.72 8.17 -7.85
N GLU A 53 -0.86 8.39 -6.54
CA GLU A 53 0.17 9.06 -5.72
C GLU A 53 1.46 8.24 -5.65
N LYS A 54 1.37 6.90 -5.62
CA LYS A 54 2.55 6.02 -5.70
C LYS A 54 3.28 6.13 -7.03
N LEU A 55 2.56 6.21 -8.15
CA LEU A 55 3.14 6.41 -9.48
C LEU A 55 3.79 7.79 -9.61
N LYS A 56 3.11 8.82 -9.11
CA LYS A 56 3.61 10.19 -9.06
C LYS A 56 4.89 10.31 -8.22
N GLY A 57 4.93 9.66 -7.05
CA GLY A 57 6.12 9.59 -6.22
C GLY A 57 7.29 8.81 -6.85
N ALA A 58 7.00 7.95 -7.82
CA ALA A 58 8.00 7.21 -8.60
C ALA A 58 8.56 7.99 -9.80
N GLY A 59 8.11 9.24 -10.03
CA GLY A 59 8.52 10.04 -11.18
C GLY A 59 7.77 9.72 -12.48
N CYS A 60 6.81 8.78 -12.43
CA CYS A 60 6.02 8.41 -13.60
C CYS A 60 4.85 9.39 -13.78
N ASN A 61 5.06 10.43 -14.58
CA ASN A 61 4.01 11.36 -15.03
C ASN A 61 3.16 10.81 -16.19
N GLN A 62 3.53 9.65 -16.75
CA GLN A 62 2.78 8.98 -17.81
C GLN A 62 1.81 7.95 -17.20
N THR A 63 0.63 7.80 -17.80
CA THR A 63 -0.38 6.82 -17.39
C THR A 63 0.10 5.40 -17.74
N ILE A 64 0.85 4.77 -16.82
CA ILE A 64 1.34 3.38 -16.99
C ILE A 64 0.19 2.36 -16.95
N PHE A 65 -0.89 2.69 -16.22
CA PHE A 65 -2.07 1.84 -16.07
C PHE A 65 -3.31 2.56 -16.59
N GLU A 66 -4.10 1.87 -17.39
CA GLU A 66 -5.46 2.30 -17.75
C GLU A 66 -6.40 2.15 -16.55
N ASP A 67 -7.47 2.94 -16.52
CA ASP A 67 -8.48 2.89 -15.44
C ASP A 67 -9.06 1.47 -15.24
N ALA A 68 -9.28 0.73 -16.33
CA ALA A 68 -9.74 -0.66 -16.27
C ALA A 68 -8.73 -1.60 -15.58
N ALA A 69 -7.43 -1.37 -15.78
CA ALA A 69 -6.38 -2.14 -15.12
C ALA A 69 -6.29 -1.80 -13.62
N ILE A 70 -6.46 -0.52 -13.27
CA ILE A 70 -6.50 -0.08 -11.87
C ILE A 70 -7.69 -0.74 -11.15
N GLU A 71 -8.88 -0.73 -11.74
CA GLU A 71 -10.05 -1.40 -11.16
C GLU A 71 -9.84 -2.91 -11.00
N ALA A 72 -9.24 -3.58 -11.99
CA ALA A 72 -8.94 -5.01 -11.89
C ALA A 72 -7.96 -5.31 -10.73
N ILE A 73 -6.92 -4.48 -10.56
CA ILE A 73 -5.97 -4.62 -9.45
C ILE A 73 -6.66 -4.40 -8.10
N LEU A 74 -7.50 -3.37 -8.00
CA LEU A 74 -8.22 -3.04 -6.76
C LEU A 74 -9.22 -4.13 -6.38
N ASN A 75 -9.95 -4.67 -7.35
CA ASN A 75 -10.85 -5.79 -7.13
C ASN A 75 -10.07 -7.07 -6.73
N ALA A 76 -8.90 -7.32 -7.32
CA ALA A 76 -8.07 -8.48 -6.95
C ALA A 76 -7.36 -8.32 -5.59
N ALA A 77 -7.04 -7.09 -5.18
CA ALA A 77 -6.32 -6.82 -3.94
C ALA A 77 -7.22 -6.67 -2.71
N ASP A 78 -8.54 -6.54 -2.90
CA ASP A 78 -9.53 -6.35 -1.82
C ASP A 78 -9.11 -5.23 -0.84
N GLY A 79 -8.63 -4.12 -1.39
CA GLY A 79 -8.17 -2.97 -0.60
C GLY A 79 -6.85 -3.17 0.17
N THR A 80 -6.19 -4.32 0.09
CA THR A 80 -4.94 -4.55 0.82
C THR A 80 -3.77 -3.84 0.11
N PRO A 81 -3.14 -2.81 0.72
CA PRO A 81 -2.07 -2.04 0.06
C PRO A 81 -0.89 -2.90 -0.40
N ARG A 82 -0.58 -3.94 0.38
CA ARG A 82 0.51 -4.89 0.09
C ARG A 82 0.24 -5.72 -1.17
N LEU A 83 -1.02 -6.11 -1.39
CA LEU A 83 -1.43 -6.84 -2.59
C LEU A 83 -1.45 -5.90 -3.79
N ILE A 84 -1.96 -4.68 -3.63
CA ILE A 84 -1.92 -3.63 -4.66
C ILE A 84 -0.49 -3.44 -5.16
N ASN A 85 0.46 -3.23 -4.25
CA ASN A 85 1.88 -3.08 -4.62
C ASN A 85 2.43 -4.33 -5.32
N LYS A 86 2.03 -5.52 -4.88
CA LYS A 86 2.47 -6.78 -5.49
C LYS A 86 1.98 -6.93 -6.92
N TYR A 87 0.71 -6.65 -7.18
CA TYR A 87 0.14 -6.70 -8.53
C TYR A 87 0.77 -5.65 -9.43
N CYS A 88 0.89 -4.42 -8.95
CA CYS A 88 1.53 -3.33 -9.68
C CYS A 88 2.98 -3.68 -10.08
N ASN A 89 3.75 -4.25 -9.15
CA ASN A 89 5.11 -4.73 -9.40
C ASN A 89 5.15 -5.93 -10.36
N ALA A 90 4.19 -6.84 -10.29
CA ALA A 90 4.11 -7.98 -11.20
C ALA A 90 3.81 -7.52 -12.63
N SER A 91 2.81 -6.67 -12.82
CA SER A 91 2.43 -6.12 -14.13
C SER A 91 3.58 -5.34 -14.78
N MET A 92 4.30 -4.52 -14.02
CA MET A 92 5.47 -3.80 -14.57
C MET A 92 6.62 -4.73 -14.93
N LYS A 93 6.88 -5.77 -14.13
CA LYS A 93 7.91 -6.78 -14.46
C LYS A 93 7.56 -7.55 -15.73
N ASP A 94 6.30 -7.93 -15.89
CA ASP A 94 5.85 -8.65 -17.08
C ASP A 94 5.91 -7.76 -18.32
N MET A 95 5.55 -6.47 -18.19
CA MET A 95 5.71 -5.50 -19.28
C MET A 95 7.19 -5.33 -19.69
N CYS A 96 8.12 -5.33 -18.73
CA CYS A 96 9.55 -5.30 -19.03
C CYS A 96 10.02 -6.55 -19.79
N LYS A 97 9.51 -7.74 -19.44
CA LYS A 97 9.83 -8.98 -20.15
C LYS A 97 9.19 -9.05 -21.54
N THR A 98 8.04 -8.42 -21.72
CA THR A 98 7.33 -8.43 -23.00
C THR A 98 7.95 -7.43 -23.98
N LYS A 99 8.62 -6.36 -23.48
CA LYS A 99 9.47 -5.49 -24.31
C LYS A 99 10.64 -6.26 -24.98
N ASP A 100 11.13 -7.34 -24.39
CA ASP A 100 12.15 -8.19 -25.02
C ASP A 100 11.61 -9.04 -26.20
N LEU A 101 10.28 -9.21 -26.32
CA LEU A 101 9.65 -10.00 -27.40
C LEU A 101 8.82 -9.16 -28.38
N ALA A 102 8.34 -7.98 -27.98
CA ALA A 102 7.49 -7.10 -28.78
C ALA A 102 8.22 -5.81 -29.15
N GLY A 103 9.24 -5.92 -30.00
CA GLY A 103 9.56 -4.82 -30.89
C GLY A 103 8.34 -4.51 -31.75
N ARG A 104 7.91 -3.25 -31.75
CA ARG A 104 6.73 -2.67 -32.43
C ARG A 104 5.44 -2.72 -31.60
N ILE A 105 5.27 -1.72 -30.75
CA ILE A 105 4.12 -0.80 -30.64
C ILE A 105 4.32 -0.14 -29.29
N CYS A 106 4.86 1.08 -29.32
CA CYS A 106 4.73 2.17 -28.35
C CYS A 106 5.92 3.09 -28.63
N HIS A 107 5.64 4.08 -29.46
CA HIS A 107 6.42 5.30 -29.51
C HIS A 107 6.51 5.92 -28.11
N GLU A 108 7.63 6.57 -27.87
CA GLU A 108 8.05 7.30 -26.67
C GLU A 108 8.57 6.52 -25.45
N GLU A 109 9.90 6.38 -25.49
CA GLU A 109 10.87 6.80 -24.47
C GLU A 109 11.25 5.84 -23.33
N GLU A 110 12.33 5.13 -23.63
CA GLU A 110 13.44 4.77 -22.75
C GLU A 110 13.88 5.93 -21.83
N SER A 111 13.23 6.09 -20.68
CA SER A 111 13.86 6.76 -19.52
C SER A 111 13.49 6.16 -18.15
N GLY A 112 12.53 5.24 -18.08
CA GLY A 112 12.06 4.72 -16.79
C GLY A 112 12.93 3.63 -16.14
N SER A 113 13.90 3.03 -16.84
CA SER A 113 14.58 1.79 -16.38
C SER A 113 15.35 1.95 -15.06
N GLN A 114 15.81 3.17 -14.72
CA GLN A 114 16.44 3.44 -13.42
C GLN A 114 15.43 3.74 -12.29
N GLU A 115 14.25 4.29 -12.58
CA GLU A 115 13.26 4.70 -11.56
C GLU A 115 12.35 3.56 -11.10
N VAL A 116 12.06 2.58 -11.96
CA VAL A 116 11.29 1.37 -11.54
C VAL A 116 12.04 0.58 -10.46
N ARG A 117 13.38 0.64 -10.43
CA ARG A 117 14.17 0.00 -9.36
C ARG A 117 13.94 0.67 -8.00
N ARG A 118 13.62 1.96 -7.96
CA ARG A 118 13.29 2.69 -6.72
C ARG A 118 11.89 2.33 -6.23
N PHE A 119 10.96 2.08 -7.14
CA PHE A 119 9.63 1.55 -6.83
C PHE A 119 9.66 0.12 -6.27
N LEU A 120 10.66 -0.69 -6.66
CA LEU A 120 10.79 -2.08 -6.21
C LEU A 120 11.34 -2.24 -4.77
N LEU A 121 11.91 -1.17 -4.19
CA LEU A 121 12.62 -1.20 -2.90
C LEU A 121 11.83 -0.59 -1.72
N LEU A 122 10.60 -0.09 -1.95
CA LEU A 122 9.69 0.47 -0.94
C LEU A 122 8.36 -0.29 -0.89
#